data_AF-A0A3N5PIG4-F1
#
_entry.id   AF-A0A3N5PIG4-F1
#
_cell.length_a   1.000
_cell.length_b   1.000
_cell.length_c   1.000
_cell.angle_alpha   90.00
_cell.angle_beta   90.00
_cell.angle_gamma   90.00
#
_symmetry.space_group_name_H-M   'P 1'
#
loop_
_entity.id
_entity.type
_entity.pdbx_description
1 polymer ?
#
loop_
_entity_poly.entity_id
_entity_poly.type
_entity_poly.pdbx_seq_one_letter_code
_entity_poly.pdbx_strand_id
1 'polypeptide(L)'
;GTINQPIIVAGQRVCPGDWIVADDDGVMVLPAAKAVEMANRAADVLEGENRIRTEIRDNNTTLAQVANLARWDKKGGGPEIG
;
A
#
# COMPACT_ATOMS: atom_id res chain seq x y z
N GLY A 1 3.92 -16.16 33.07
CA GLY A 1 3.91 -15.44 31.78
C GLY A 1 5.22 -14.70 31.62
N THR A 2 5.69 -14.54 30.39
CA THR A 2 6.87 -13.74 30.06
C THR A 2 6.43 -12.41 29.45
N ILE A 3 7.14 -11.32 29.77
CA ILE A 3 6.87 -9.98 29.26
C ILE A 3 8.05 -9.58 28.36
N ASN A 4 7.79 -8.79 27.32
CA ASN A 4 8.81 -8.30 26.37
C ASN A 4 9.62 -9.44 25.71
N GLN A 5 8.97 -10.55 25.40
CA GLN A 5 9.56 -11.61 24.58
C GLN A 5 8.90 -11.63 23.21
N PRO A 6 9.64 -11.98 22.14
CA PRO A 6 9.05 -12.22 20.84
C PRO A 6 7.95 -13.28 20.91
N ILE A 7 6.82 -13.01 20.28
CA ILE A 7 5.68 -13.93 20.20
C ILE A 7 5.32 -14.21 18.75
N ILE A 8 4.54 -15.26 18.53
CA ILE A 8 3.97 -15.60 17.23
C ILE A 8 2.45 -15.59 17.37
N VAL A 9 1.77 -14.82 16.53
CA VAL A 9 0.31 -14.73 16.47
C VAL A 9 -0.11 -15.00 15.03
N ALA A 10 -0.96 -16.01 14.82
CA ALA A 10 -1.41 -16.43 13.48
C ALA A 10 -0.26 -16.64 12.46
N GLY A 11 0.88 -17.16 12.91
CA GLY A 11 2.08 -17.36 12.08
C GLY A 11 2.94 -16.11 11.88
N GLN A 12 2.48 -14.93 12.31
CA GLN A 12 3.23 -13.68 12.26
C GLN A 12 4.09 -13.51 13.51
N ARG A 13 5.39 -13.27 13.33
CA ARG A 13 6.30 -12.94 14.42
C ARG A 13 6.14 -11.48 14.81
N VAL A 14 6.00 -11.23 16.11
CA VAL A 14 5.93 -9.90 16.72
C VAL A 14 7.04 -9.78 17.75
N CYS A 15 7.89 -8.77 17.59
CA CYS A 15 8.94 -8.46 18.53
C CYS A 15 8.58 -7.23 19.37
N PRO A 16 9.06 -7.13 20.62
CA PRO A 16 8.94 -5.90 21.39
C PRO A 16 9.51 -4.72 20.60
N GLY A 17 8.75 -3.62 20.51
CA GLY A 17 9.12 -2.42 19.76
C GLY A 17 8.60 -2.37 18.32
N ASP A 18 8.08 -3.48 17.78
CA ASP A 18 7.34 -3.43 16.51
C ASP A 18 6.04 -2.65 16.68
N TRP A 19 5.64 -1.97 15.61
CA TRP A 19 4.43 -1.17 15.58
C TRP A 19 3.25 -2.05 15.19
N ILE A 20 2.15 -1.95 15.92
CA ILE A 20 0.92 -2.66 15.61
C ILE A 20 -0.09 -1.64 15.11
N VAL A 21 -0.66 -1.88 13.92
CA VAL A 21 -1.73 -1.06 13.35
C VAL A 21 -2.95 -1.93 13.15
N ALA A 22 -4.11 -1.42 13.52
CA ALA A 22 -5.38 -2.12 13.40
C ALA A 22 -6.49 -1.16 12.99
N ASP A 23 -7.42 -1.67 12.18
CA ASP A 23 -8.65 -1.02 11.74
C ASP A 23 -9.79 -2.05 11.71
N ASP A 24 -10.89 -1.72 11.02
CA ASP A 24 -12.06 -2.60 10.90
C ASP A 24 -11.81 -3.82 10.01
N ASP A 25 -10.79 -3.79 9.13
CA ASP A 25 -10.44 -4.90 8.23
C ASP A 25 -9.50 -5.89 8.90
N GLY A 26 -8.65 -5.44 9.83
CA GLY A 26 -7.83 -6.34 10.63
C GLY A 26 -6.67 -5.67 11.38
N VAL A 27 -5.62 -6.46 11.63
CA VAL A 27 -4.42 -6.05 12.35
C VAL A 27 -3.16 -6.44 11.59
N MET A 28 -2.17 -5.55 11.58
CA MET A 28 -0.89 -5.74 10.91
C MET A 28 0.28 -5.36 11.83
N VAL A 29 1.40 -6.05 11.65
CA VAL A 29 2.66 -5.82 12.36
C VAL A 29 3.62 -5.09 11.41
N LEU A 30 4.13 -3.95 11.84
CA LEU A 30 5.15 -3.14 11.18
C LEU A 30 6.47 -3.29 11.93
N PRO A 31 7.48 -3.95 11.35
CA PRO A 31 8.78 -4.07 11.98
C PRO A 31 9.38 -2.69 12.27
N ALA A 32 9.89 -2.47 13.48
CA ALA A 32 10.40 -1.15 13.91
C ALA A 32 11.43 -0.55 12.92
N ALA A 33 12.31 -1.39 12.38
CA ALA A 33 13.35 -1.00 11.43
C ALA A 33 12.83 -0.52 10.06
N LYS A 34 11.58 -0.87 9.71
CA LYS A 34 10.97 -0.56 8.41
C LYS A 34 9.76 0.35 8.51
N ALA A 35 9.30 0.67 9.73
CA ALA A 35 8.06 1.39 9.96
C ALA A 35 8.00 2.72 9.18
N VAL A 36 9.09 3.50 9.17
CA VAL A 36 9.16 4.79 8.44
C VAL A 36 9.09 4.60 6.93
N GLU A 37 9.86 3.66 6.37
CA GLU A 37 9.83 3.36 4.93
C GLU A 37 8.43 2.91 4.50
N MET A 38 7.81 2.02 5.28
CA MET A 38 6.48 1.50 4.99
C MET A 38 5.41 2.59 5.09
N ALA A 39 5.49 3.48 6.08
CA ALA A 39 4.59 4.61 6.22
C ALA A 39 4.70 5.58 5.03
N ASN A 40 5.93 5.89 4.60
CA ASN A 40 6.13 6.76 3.43
C ASN A 40 5.58 6.13 2.15
N ARG A 41 5.84 4.84 1.91
CA ARG A 41 5.25 4.12 0.77
C ARG A 41 3.73 4.06 0.83
N ALA A 42 3.16 3.93 2.02
CA ALA A 42 1.71 3.93 2.20
C ALA A 42 1.10 5.29 1.83
N ALA A 43 1.78 6.41 2.13
CA ALA A 43 1.37 7.74 1.70
C ALA A 43 1.36 7.87 0.17
N ASP A 44 2.41 7.41 -0.52
CA ASP A 44 2.47 7.42 -1.99
C ASP A 44 1.31 6.61 -2.62
N VAL A 45 0.98 5.45 -2.03
CA VAL A 45 -0.14 4.61 -2.46
C VAL A 45 -1.47 5.33 -2.25
N LEU A 46 -1.68 5.95 -1.08
CA LEU A 46 -2.89 6.68 -0.76
C LEU A 46 -3.14 7.83 -1.74
N GLU A 47 -2.11 8.59 -2.08
CA GLU A 47 -2.21 9.65 -3.10
C GLU A 47 -2.59 9.08 -4.48
N GLY A 48 -1.94 7.98 -4.89
CA GLY A 48 -2.24 7.29 -6.14
C GLY A 48 -3.67 6.78 -6.21
N GLU A 49 -4.16 6.14 -5.14
CA GLU A 49 -5.53 5.63 -5.04
C GLU A 49 -6.56 6.76 -5.03
N ASN A 50 -6.29 7.86 -4.33
CA ASN A 50 -7.19 9.02 -4.32
C ASN A 50 -7.32 9.62 -5.71
N ARG A 51 -6.23 9.75 -6.47
CA ARG A 51 -6.28 10.21 -7.87
C ARG A 51 -7.15 9.29 -8.74
N ILE A 52 -6.95 7.97 -8.63
CA ILE A 52 -7.77 6.99 -9.36
C ILE A 52 -9.24 7.10 -8.97
N ARG A 53 -9.52 7.27 -7.67
CA ARG A 53 -10.87 7.39 -7.13
C ARG A 53 -11.58 8.63 -7.65
N THR A 54 -10.89 9.78 -7.69
CA THR A 54 -11.41 11.03 -8.25
C THR A 54 -11.70 10.89 -9.75
N GLU A 55 -10.79 10.29 -10.51
CA GLU A 55 -10.96 10.10 -11.97
C GLU A 55 -12.19 9.24 -12.32
N ILE A 56 -12.39 8.15 -11.58
CA ILE A 56 -13.56 7.27 -11.75
C ILE A 56 -14.85 8.02 -11.40
N ARG A 57 -14.84 8.74 -10.28
CA ARG A 57 -16.01 9.43 -9.74
C ARG A 57 -16.45 10.60 -10.61
N ASP A 58 -15.50 11.43 -11.04
CA ASP A 58 -15.79 12.73 -11.63
C ASP A 58 -15.85 12.67 -13.17
N ASN A 59 -15.15 11.73 -13.80
CA ASN A 59 -15.06 11.63 -15.27
C ASN A 59 -15.80 10.42 -15.87
N ASN A 60 -16.64 9.72 -15.09
CA ASN A 60 -17.42 8.53 -15.51
C ASN A 60 -16.56 7.47 -16.21
N THR A 61 -15.32 7.31 -15.75
CA THR A 61 -14.36 6.34 -16.27
C THR A 61 -14.40 5.06 -15.44
N THR A 62 -14.09 3.93 -16.06
CA THR A 62 -13.96 2.65 -15.35
C THR A 62 -12.56 2.46 -14.81
N LEU A 63 -12.41 1.64 -13.76
CA LEU A 63 -11.10 1.27 -13.21
C LEU A 63 -10.16 0.70 -14.29
N ALA A 64 -10.69 -0.09 -15.24
CA ALA A 64 -9.91 -0.64 -16.33
C ALA A 64 -9.35 0.45 -17.27
N GLN A 65 -10.12 1.50 -17.54
CA GLN A 65 -9.68 2.62 -18.37
C GLN A 65 -8.59 3.43 -17.65
N VAL A 66 -8.79 3.77 -16.38
CA VAL A 66 -7.81 4.55 -15.59
C VAL A 66 -6.52 3.77 -15.34
N ALA A 67 -6.63 2.49 -14.97
CA ALA A 67 -5.48 1.64 -14.73
C ALA A 67 -4.69 1.37 -16.03
N ASN A 68 -5.37 1.22 -17.17
CA ASN A 68 -4.67 1.15 -18.46
C ASN A 68 -3.95 2.46 -18.74
N LEU A 69 -4.61 3.62 -18.69
CA LEU A 69 -3.99 4.92 -18.93
C LEU A 69 -2.73 5.15 -18.06
N ALA A 70 -2.81 4.85 -16.76
CA ALA A 70 -1.67 4.94 -15.84
C ALA A 70 -0.51 3.99 -16.19
N ARG A 71 -0.79 2.81 -16.78
CA ARG A 71 0.25 1.88 -17.28
C ARG A 71 0.92 2.40 -18.56
N TRP A 72 0.19 3.11 -19.41
CA TRP A 72 0.72 3.73 -20.62
C TRP A 72 1.57 4.97 -20.28
N ASP A 73 1.16 5.81 -19.33
CA ASP A 73 1.96 6.96 -18.85
C ASP A 73 3.28 6.54 -18.19
N LYS A 74 3.28 5.44 -17.41
CA LYS A 74 4.52 4.86 -16.86
C LYS A 74 5.42 4.23 -17.93
N LYS A 75 4.89 3.94 -19.12
CA LYS A 75 5.59 3.39 -20.28
C LYS A 75 5.70 4.43 -21.41
N GLY A 76 6.14 5.65 -21.12
CA GLY A 76 6.63 6.60 -22.13
C GLY A 76 7.88 6.14 -22.91
N GLY A 77 8.02 4.83 -23.17
CA GLY A 77 9.06 4.18 -23.96
C GLY A 77 8.53 2.90 -24.63
N GLY A 78 7.29 2.91 -25.11
CA GLY A 78 6.76 1.87 -26.01
C GLY A 78 7.21 2.12 -27.45
N PRO A 79 7.47 1.08 -28.26
CA PRO A 79 8.19 1.23 -29.52
C PRO A 79 7.35 1.98 -30.55
N GLU A 80 8.01 2.83 -31.34
CA GLU A 80 7.42 3.42 -32.55
C GLU A 80 6.97 2.28 -33.48
N ILE A 81 5.67 2.18 -33.70
CA ILE A 81 5.12 1.42 -34.80
C ILE A 81 5.10 2.37 -36.01
N GLY A 82 5.94 2.07 -37.00
CA GLY A 82 5.89 2.68 -38.32
C GLY A 82 4.67 2.25 -39.12
#